data_AF-A0A6S7HGQ6-F1
#
_entry.id   AF-A0A6S7HGQ6-F1
#
_cell.length_a   1.000
_cell.length_b   1.000
_cell.length_c   1.000
_cell.angle_alpha   90.00
_cell.angle_beta   90.00
_cell.angle_gamma   90.00
#
_symmetry.space_group_name_H-M   'P 1'
#
loop_
_entity.id
_entity.type
_entity.pdbx_description
1 polymer ?
#
loop_
_entity_poly.entity_id
_entity_poly.type
_entity_poly.pdbx_seq_one_letter_code
_entity_poly.pdbx_strand_id
1 'polypeptide(L)'
;ACNRKIPYLAQTKLSDAFNKIGPEADGAKTGLAKINEKWNEMSSDDRTAIVRAVRASAAMFDKFAKADEDPVGAVRATIDIVSQFTALAGPKGQIISVALSFVSGFLALFGVGKSKTQKPDFSKIVRKEIDAALDKYYDKVLNDEIAGCLNNFVISKAYVDSLSKSGGKLTEHQALSLKVHVPLWNGLKLLGKLEHRIKALLKENKRETVEKLLKYIELYTRLAILKDMILLQSIALLPDQRNRAALLSAQLALRRKQKSLLQFLFNAKLDSKLAVRYFDPDTYPVTDKYLSALLKVPDFDRSLAGKWCITKKGRGWYPTNYALGFFMRYRQLMLNGHPYVKSGGITCNWKVVPHGNNLYTISLTWGCPRGPFCGQYMSHDLVGDRLRVTVEPDADFWEITGKGLKQ
;
A
#
# COMPACT_ATOMS: atom_id res chain seq x y z
N ALA A 1 -13.62 -32.20 -9.80
CA ALA A 1 -14.43 -31.12 -10.40
C ALA A 1 -15.33 -30.50 -9.33
N CYS A 2 -14.94 -29.35 -8.74
CA CYS A 2 -15.80 -28.66 -7.78
C CYS A 2 -16.83 -27.80 -8.54
N ASN A 3 -18.04 -28.35 -8.72
CA ASN A 3 -19.22 -27.65 -9.25
C ASN A 3 -19.84 -26.64 -8.26
N ARG A 4 -19.09 -26.17 -7.26
CA ARG A 4 -19.59 -25.13 -6.36
C ARG A 4 -19.54 -23.80 -7.11
N LYS A 5 -20.68 -23.08 -7.11
CA LYS A 5 -20.80 -21.67 -7.50
C LYS A 5 -19.76 -20.81 -6.76
N ILE A 6 -19.75 -19.50 -6.99
CA ILE A 6 -19.04 -18.52 -6.13
C ILE A 6 -19.07 -19.00 -4.67
N PRO A 7 -17.94 -19.06 -3.96
CA PRO A 7 -17.88 -19.64 -2.63
C PRO A 7 -18.99 -19.08 -1.76
N TYR A 8 -19.89 -19.96 -1.30
CA TYR A 8 -21.12 -19.60 -0.60
C TYR A 8 -20.86 -18.56 0.50
N LEU A 9 -19.82 -18.75 1.31
CA LEU A 9 -19.43 -17.81 2.37
C LEU A 9 -19.07 -16.40 1.86
N ALA A 10 -18.37 -16.27 0.73
CA ALA A 10 -18.03 -14.97 0.16
C ALA A 10 -19.26 -14.27 -0.40
N GLN A 11 -20.16 -15.04 -1.03
CA GLN A 11 -21.42 -14.54 -1.56
C GLN A 11 -22.33 -14.06 -0.43
N THR A 12 -22.58 -14.89 0.58
CA THR A 12 -23.42 -14.54 1.74
C THR A 12 -22.89 -13.29 2.44
N LYS A 13 -21.58 -13.22 2.71
CA LYS A 13 -20.95 -12.05 3.35
C LYS A 13 -21.22 -10.76 2.55
N LEU A 14 -21.02 -10.80 1.23
CA LEU A 14 -21.26 -9.63 0.38
C LEU A 14 -22.74 -9.28 0.26
N SER A 15 -23.62 -10.27 0.10
CA SER A 15 -25.08 -10.06 0.04
C SER A 15 -25.60 -9.40 1.32
N ASP A 16 -25.23 -9.92 2.49
CA ASP A 16 -25.61 -9.35 3.78
C ASP A 16 -25.11 -7.90 3.93
N ALA A 17 -23.86 -7.68 3.53
CA ALA A 17 -23.25 -6.36 3.57
C ALA A 17 -23.95 -5.36 2.63
N PHE A 18 -24.23 -5.75 1.40
CA PHE A 18 -24.92 -4.92 0.41
C PHE A 18 -26.37 -4.62 0.84
N ASN A 19 -27.03 -5.55 1.53
CA ASN A 19 -28.37 -5.33 2.09
C ASN A 19 -28.36 -4.29 3.20
N LYS A 20 -27.31 -4.26 4.04
CA LYS A 20 -27.13 -3.24 5.08
C LYS A 20 -26.84 -1.85 4.49
N ILE A 21 -26.03 -1.78 3.44
CA ILE A 21 -25.73 -0.53 2.73
C ILE A 21 -26.99 0.06 2.08
N GLY A 22 -27.82 -0.77 1.42
CA GLY A 22 -29.02 -0.30 0.74
C GLY A 22 -28.77 0.04 -0.74
N PRO A 23 -29.43 1.09 -1.29
CA PRO A 23 -29.43 1.40 -2.72
C PRO A 23 -28.04 1.69 -3.32
N GLU A 24 -27.12 2.18 -2.52
CA GLU A 24 -25.74 2.47 -2.94
C GLU A 24 -25.01 1.19 -3.42
N ALA A 25 -25.45 0.02 -2.97
CA ALA A 25 -24.88 -1.27 -3.36
C ALA A 25 -25.58 -1.96 -4.54
N ASP A 26 -26.61 -1.34 -5.14
CA ASP A 26 -27.43 -2.00 -6.18
C ASP A 26 -26.63 -2.38 -7.42
N GLY A 27 -25.65 -1.55 -7.81
CA GLY A 27 -24.73 -1.88 -8.90
C GLY A 27 -23.91 -3.14 -8.61
N ALA A 28 -23.38 -3.27 -7.39
CA ALA A 28 -22.61 -4.42 -6.95
C ALA A 28 -23.48 -5.68 -6.83
N LYS A 29 -24.69 -5.56 -6.27
CA LYS A 29 -25.69 -6.64 -6.17
C LYS A 29 -26.06 -7.17 -7.56
N THR A 30 -26.40 -6.27 -8.47
CA THR A 30 -26.76 -6.60 -9.85
C THR A 30 -25.61 -7.28 -10.57
N GLY A 31 -24.38 -6.78 -10.41
CA GLY A 31 -23.19 -7.41 -10.96
C GLY A 31 -22.97 -8.83 -10.43
N LEU A 32 -23.12 -9.03 -9.12
CA LEU A 32 -22.98 -10.35 -8.48
C LEU A 32 -24.07 -11.33 -8.95
N ALA A 33 -25.31 -10.87 -9.14
CA ALA A 33 -26.40 -11.67 -9.68
C ALA A 33 -26.11 -12.12 -11.13
N LYS A 34 -25.64 -11.22 -11.99
CA LYS A 34 -25.25 -11.54 -13.38
C LYS A 34 -24.11 -12.57 -13.46
N ILE A 35 -23.15 -12.50 -12.54
CA ILE A 35 -22.09 -13.53 -12.45
C ILE A 35 -22.70 -14.90 -12.16
N ASN A 36 -23.64 -14.97 -11.23
CA ASN A 36 -24.30 -16.24 -10.87
C ASN A 36 -25.17 -16.80 -12.01
N GLU A 37 -25.89 -15.93 -12.72
CA GLU A 37 -26.72 -16.29 -13.87
C GLU A 37 -25.87 -16.93 -14.98
N LYS A 38 -24.77 -16.25 -15.36
CA LYS A 38 -23.90 -16.69 -16.46
C LYS A 38 -22.83 -17.69 -16.06
N TRP A 39 -22.84 -18.16 -14.80
CA TRP A 39 -21.76 -18.99 -14.25
C TRP A 39 -21.47 -20.21 -15.13
N ASN A 40 -22.52 -20.91 -15.55
CA ASN A 40 -22.39 -22.14 -16.34
C ASN A 40 -21.90 -21.91 -17.78
N GLU A 41 -22.03 -20.68 -18.30
CA GLU A 41 -21.60 -20.28 -19.65
C GLU A 41 -20.12 -19.85 -19.67
N MET A 42 -19.53 -19.56 -18.50
CA MET A 42 -18.14 -19.12 -18.39
C MET A 42 -17.14 -20.26 -18.54
N SER A 43 -15.96 -19.93 -19.07
CA SER A 43 -14.81 -20.84 -19.06
C SER A 43 -14.32 -21.12 -17.63
N SER A 44 -13.59 -22.22 -17.44
CA SER A 44 -12.98 -22.55 -16.15
C SER A 44 -12.01 -21.47 -15.64
N ASP A 45 -11.28 -20.84 -16.56
CA ASP A 45 -10.32 -19.78 -16.23
C ASP A 45 -11.05 -18.51 -15.76
N ASP A 46 -12.13 -18.12 -16.45
CA ASP A 46 -12.94 -16.97 -16.07
C ASP A 46 -13.59 -17.17 -14.69
N ARG A 47 -14.15 -18.36 -14.44
CA ARG A 47 -14.71 -18.72 -13.12
C ARG A 47 -13.66 -18.61 -12.02
N THR A 48 -12.46 -19.12 -12.28
CA THR A 48 -11.35 -19.07 -11.32
C THR A 48 -10.96 -17.63 -11.00
N ALA A 49 -10.81 -16.78 -12.03
CA ALA A 49 -10.43 -15.39 -11.87
C ALA A 49 -11.53 -14.59 -11.12
N ILE A 50 -12.80 -14.80 -11.48
CA ILE A 50 -13.95 -14.20 -10.80
C ILE A 50 -14.00 -14.61 -9.32
N VAL A 51 -13.78 -15.89 -9.00
CA VAL A 51 -13.79 -16.37 -7.62
C VAL A 51 -12.72 -15.69 -6.77
N ARG A 52 -11.51 -15.52 -7.31
CA ARG A 52 -10.46 -14.78 -6.61
C ARG A 52 -10.88 -13.34 -6.33
N ALA A 53 -11.45 -12.68 -7.34
CA ALA A 53 -11.88 -11.30 -7.24
C ALA A 53 -13.02 -11.11 -6.21
N VAL A 54 -14.06 -11.94 -6.26
CA VAL A 54 -15.18 -11.89 -5.31
C VAL A 54 -14.73 -12.23 -3.89
N ARG A 55 -13.84 -13.22 -3.71
CA ARG A 55 -13.24 -13.52 -2.39
C ARG A 55 -12.44 -12.35 -1.84
N ALA A 56 -11.64 -11.70 -2.68
CA ALA A 56 -10.86 -10.54 -2.28
C ALA A 56 -11.78 -9.37 -1.87
N SER A 57 -12.83 -9.10 -2.65
CA SER A 57 -13.88 -8.14 -2.28
C SER A 57 -14.51 -8.45 -0.93
N ALA A 58 -14.91 -9.70 -0.67
CA ALA A 58 -15.49 -10.12 0.60
C ALA A 58 -14.52 -9.98 1.78
N ALA A 59 -13.24 -10.30 1.57
CA ALA A 59 -12.20 -10.18 2.60
C ALA A 59 -11.88 -8.72 2.93
N MET A 60 -11.91 -7.84 1.93
CA MET A 60 -11.53 -6.43 2.06
C MET A 60 -12.69 -5.48 2.36
N PHE A 61 -13.94 -5.93 2.18
CA PHE A 61 -15.13 -5.11 2.32
C PHE A 61 -15.15 -4.30 3.63
N ASP A 62 -14.82 -4.91 4.77
CA ASP A 62 -14.87 -4.23 6.06
C ASP A 62 -13.90 -3.04 6.14
N LYS A 63 -12.69 -3.17 5.58
CA LYS A 63 -11.70 -2.09 5.51
C LYS A 63 -12.11 -1.03 4.49
N PHE A 64 -12.66 -1.49 3.36
CA PHE A 64 -13.10 -0.63 2.26
C PHE A 64 -14.31 0.26 2.63
N ALA A 65 -15.27 -0.30 3.38
CA ALA A 65 -16.44 0.41 3.88
C ALA A 65 -16.13 1.35 5.06
N LYS A 66 -15.04 1.09 5.80
CA LYS A 66 -14.59 1.90 6.95
C LYS A 66 -13.55 2.94 6.58
N ALA A 67 -13.50 3.40 5.33
CA ALA A 67 -12.45 4.30 4.87
C ALA A 67 -12.36 5.63 5.64
N ASP A 68 -13.45 6.11 6.26
CA ASP A 68 -13.43 7.29 7.13
C ASP A 68 -12.71 7.05 8.47
N GLU A 69 -12.82 5.83 9.02
CA GLU A 69 -12.23 5.38 10.28
C GLU A 69 -10.77 4.92 10.08
N ASP A 70 -10.51 4.16 9.02
CA ASP A 70 -9.21 3.59 8.66
C ASP A 70 -8.87 3.87 7.17
N PRO A 71 -8.47 5.11 6.82
CA PRO A 71 -8.09 5.48 5.46
C PRO A 71 -6.96 4.62 4.89
N VAL A 72 -5.94 4.33 5.70
CA VAL A 72 -4.78 3.52 5.30
C VAL A 72 -5.21 2.09 4.97
N GLY A 73 -6.03 1.48 5.84
CA GLY A 73 -6.61 0.16 5.60
C GLY A 73 -7.48 0.10 4.35
N ALA A 74 -8.26 1.15 4.08
CA ALA A 74 -9.08 1.27 2.87
C ALA A 74 -8.23 1.40 1.60
N VAL A 75 -7.19 2.24 1.59
CA VAL A 75 -6.26 2.35 0.45
C VAL A 75 -5.56 1.00 0.20
N ARG A 76 -5.13 0.31 1.26
CA ARG A 76 -4.56 -1.04 1.14
C ARG A 76 -5.55 -2.06 0.61
N ALA A 77 -6.83 -1.97 0.98
CA ALA A 77 -7.90 -2.78 0.41
C ALA A 77 -8.08 -2.49 -1.08
N THR A 78 -8.07 -1.21 -1.47
CA THR A 78 -8.13 -0.79 -2.88
C THR A 78 -7.01 -1.41 -3.72
N ILE A 79 -5.78 -1.48 -3.20
CA ILE A 79 -4.67 -2.15 -3.90
C ILE A 79 -5.00 -3.61 -4.22
N ASP A 80 -5.52 -4.36 -3.24
CA ASP A 80 -5.89 -5.78 -3.45
C ASP A 80 -7.00 -5.90 -4.48
N ILE A 81 -8.04 -5.09 -4.34
CA ILE A 81 -9.19 -5.08 -5.23
C ILE A 81 -8.74 -4.79 -6.67
N VAL A 82 -7.96 -3.71 -6.87
CA VAL A 82 -7.43 -3.33 -8.18
C VAL A 82 -6.50 -4.41 -8.74
N SER A 83 -5.63 -5.02 -7.92
CA SER A 83 -4.71 -6.07 -8.37
C SER A 83 -5.47 -7.31 -8.86
N GLN A 84 -6.47 -7.77 -8.11
CA GLN A 84 -7.28 -8.93 -8.48
C GLN A 84 -8.15 -8.66 -9.71
N PHE A 85 -8.73 -7.47 -9.81
CA PHE A 85 -9.55 -7.10 -10.96
C PHE A 85 -8.72 -6.82 -12.21
N THR A 86 -7.48 -6.32 -12.09
CA THR A 86 -6.57 -6.23 -13.24
C THR A 86 -6.31 -7.62 -13.83
N ALA A 87 -6.24 -8.67 -13.00
CA ALA A 87 -6.06 -10.05 -13.48
C ALA A 87 -7.28 -10.59 -14.26
N LEU A 88 -8.45 -9.93 -14.19
CA LEU A 88 -9.61 -10.24 -15.04
C LEU A 88 -9.47 -9.71 -16.46
N ALA A 89 -8.44 -8.89 -16.73
CA ALA A 89 -8.03 -8.59 -18.08
C ALA A 89 -7.09 -9.70 -18.57
N GLY A 90 -7.57 -10.53 -19.49
CA GLY A 90 -6.83 -11.67 -20.01
C GLY A 90 -5.54 -11.27 -20.75
N PRO A 91 -4.72 -12.28 -21.14
CA PRO A 91 -3.39 -12.05 -21.74
C PRO A 91 -3.40 -11.22 -23.04
N LYS A 92 -4.56 -11.15 -23.73
CA LYS A 92 -4.78 -10.33 -24.94
C LYS A 92 -5.51 -9.00 -24.64
N GLY A 93 -5.60 -8.58 -23.38
CA GLY A 93 -6.37 -7.40 -22.96
C GLY A 93 -7.89 -7.56 -23.08
N GLN A 94 -8.38 -8.79 -23.26
CA GLN A 94 -9.82 -9.09 -23.25
C GLN A 94 -10.31 -9.10 -21.80
N ILE A 95 -11.27 -8.24 -21.48
CA ILE A 95 -11.78 -8.15 -20.11
C ILE A 95 -13.01 -9.04 -19.96
N ILE A 96 -13.02 -9.88 -18.93
CA ILE A 96 -14.16 -10.73 -18.56
C ILE A 96 -15.39 -9.83 -18.34
N SER A 97 -16.25 -9.75 -19.36
CA SER A 97 -17.30 -8.73 -19.44
C SER A 97 -18.33 -8.88 -18.32
N VAL A 98 -18.57 -10.11 -17.87
CA VAL A 98 -19.58 -10.44 -16.85
C VAL A 98 -19.16 -9.93 -15.46
N ALA A 99 -17.85 -9.84 -15.19
CA ALA A 99 -17.35 -9.39 -13.89
C ALA A 99 -17.33 -7.87 -13.74
N LEU A 100 -17.38 -7.12 -14.84
CA LEU A 100 -17.15 -5.67 -14.82
C LEU A 100 -18.24 -4.89 -14.10
N SER A 101 -19.51 -5.28 -14.23
CA SER A 101 -20.59 -4.65 -13.48
C SER A 101 -20.38 -4.81 -11.97
N PHE A 102 -19.89 -5.96 -11.54
CA PHE A 102 -19.52 -6.19 -10.14
C PHE A 102 -18.32 -5.32 -9.73
N VAL A 103 -17.25 -5.26 -10.54
CA VAL A 103 -16.08 -4.40 -10.28
C VAL A 103 -16.51 -2.95 -10.07
N SER A 104 -17.27 -2.41 -11.01
CA SER A 104 -17.67 -1.00 -10.98
C SER A 104 -18.57 -0.70 -9.79
N GLY A 105 -19.59 -1.53 -9.57
CA GLY A 105 -20.49 -1.39 -8.44
C GLY A 105 -19.79 -1.53 -7.10
N PHE A 106 -18.82 -2.44 -6.99
CA PHE A 106 -18.05 -2.63 -5.76
C PHE A 106 -17.13 -1.43 -5.48
N LEU A 107 -16.45 -0.91 -6.50
CA LEU A 107 -15.59 0.28 -6.34
C LEU A 107 -16.38 1.55 -6.01
N ALA A 108 -17.65 1.62 -6.43
CA ALA A 108 -18.57 2.69 -6.04
C ALA A 108 -18.88 2.71 -4.53
N LEU A 109 -18.66 1.59 -3.82
CA LEU A 109 -18.86 1.49 -2.38
C LEU A 109 -17.70 2.07 -1.53
N PHE A 110 -16.67 2.64 -2.16
CA PHE A 110 -15.52 3.15 -1.42
C PHE A 110 -15.93 4.26 -0.46
N GLY A 111 -15.73 4.02 0.85
CA GLY A 111 -16.14 4.95 1.91
C GLY A 111 -17.64 4.97 2.19
N VAL A 112 -18.46 4.15 1.50
CA VAL A 112 -19.86 3.96 1.86
C VAL A 112 -19.87 3.12 3.12
N GLY A 113 -20.17 3.77 4.26
CA GLY A 113 -20.16 3.14 5.58
C GLY A 113 -21.11 1.94 5.65
N LYS A 114 -21.03 1.16 6.75
CA LYS A 114 -21.91 -0.01 6.98
C LYS A 114 -23.38 0.36 7.26
N SER A 115 -23.70 1.66 7.31
CA SER A 115 -25.02 2.20 7.65
C SER A 115 -25.53 3.10 6.52
N LYS A 116 -26.83 3.03 6.25
CA LYS A 116 -27.59 3.86 5.28
C LYS A 116 -27.44 5.38 5.49
N THR A 117 -26.93 5.80 6.65
CA THR A 117 -26.85 7.21 7.05
C THR A 117 -25.48 7.85 6.82
N GLN A 118 -24.44 7.07 6.48
CA GLN A 118 -23.08 7.59 6.34
C GLN A 118 -22.76 7.82 4.86
N LYS A 119 -22.89 9.07 4.40
CA LYS A 119 -22.47 9.43 3.03
C LYS A 119 -20.95 9.31 2.92
N PRO A 120 -20.42 8.64 1.88
CA PRO A 120 -18.99 8.57 1.65
C PRO A 120 -18.42 9.98 1.41
N ASP A 121 -17.36 10.34 2.14
CA ASP A 121 -16.58 11.53 1.83
C ASP A 121 -15.21 11.15 1.29
N PHE A 122 -15.19 10.83 0.00
CA PHE A 122 -13.95 10.57 -0.74
C PHE A 122 -12.96 11.74 -0.59
N SER A 123 -13.44 12.99 -0.54
CA SER A 123 -12.58 14.17 -0.36
C SER A 123 -11.86 14.13 0.98
N LYS A 124 -12.57 13.81 2.07
CA LYS A 124 -12.00 13.67 3.41
C LYS A 124 -10.98 12.54 3.49
N ILE A 125 -11.26 11.40 2.87
CA ILE A 125 -10.33 10.25 2.85
C ILE A 125 -9.03 10.65 2.11
N VAL A 126 -9.15 11.21 0.91
CA VAL A 126 -7.98 11.62 0.12
C VAL A 126 -7.20 12.74 0.81
N ARG A 127 -7.89 13.71 1.43
CA ARG A 127 -7.24 14.79 2.21
C ARG A 127 -6.47 14.24 3.42
N LYS A 128 -7.08 13.36 4.23
CA LYS A 128 -6.38 12.67 5.33
C LYS A 128 -5.14 11.93 4.83
N GLU A 129 -5.24 11.26 3.68
CA GLU A 129 -4.14 10.51 3.10
C GLU A 129 -2.99 11.40 2.61
N ILE A 130 -3.31 12.59 2.10
CA ILE A 130 -2.35 13.63 1.72
C ILE A 130 -1.69 14.23 2.97
N ASP A 131 -2.49 14.64 3.95
CA ASP A 131 -2.02 15.29 5.17
C ASP A 131 -1.07 14.35 5.95
N ALA A 132 -1.43 13.07 6.07
CA ALA A 132 -0.58 12.04 6.67
C ALA A 132 0.75 11.82 5.92
N ALA A 133 0.75 12.03 4.60
CA ALA A 133 1.95 11.90 3.78
C ALA A 133 2.82 13.16 3.79
N LEU A 134 2.25 14.36 3.98
CA LEU A 134 3.00 15.62 3.89
C LEU A 134 3.56 16.11 5.23
N ASP A 135 2.90 15.81 6.35
CA ASP A 135 3.34 16.17 7.72
C ASP A 135 4.05 17.56 7.79
N LYS A 136 5.27 17.64 8.34
CA LYS A 136 6.09 18.87 8.45
C LYS A 136 6.74 19.34 7.13
N TYR A 137 6.64 18.58 6.04
CA TYR A 137 7.32 18.87 4.76
C TYR A 137 6.52 19.78 3.83
N TYR A 138 5.81 20.73 4.44
CA TYR A 138 4.86 21.63 3.82
C TYR A 138 5.52 22.52 2.76
N ASP A 139 4.97 22.50 1.54
CA ASP A 139 5.34 23.40 0.44
C ASP A 139 4.04 24.00 -0.11
N LYS A 140 3.91 25.34 -0.02
CA LYS A 140 2.69 26.07 -0.40
C LYS A 140 2.31 25.84 -1.87
N VAL A 141 3.28 25.83 -2.78
CA VAL A 141 3.05 25.62 -4.21
C VAL A 141 2.58 24.18 -4.46
N LEU A 142 3.17 23.22 -3.76
CA LEU A 142 2.73 21.83 -3.84
C LEU A 142 1.29 21.66 -3.30
N ASN A 143 0.92 22.40 -2.26
CA ASN A 143 -0.41 22.30 -1.65
C ASN A 143 -1.53 22.78 -2.59
N ASP A 144 -1.36 23.93 -3.26
CA ASP A 144 -2.36 24.45 -4.20
C ASP A 144 -2.60 23.46 -5.36
N GLU A 145 -1.53 22.83 -5.85
CA GLU A 145 -1.62 21.84 -6.92
C GLU A 145 -2.24 20.51 -6.45
N ILE A 146 -1.97 20.13 -5.21
CA ILE A 146 -2.60 18.97 -4.57
C ILE A 146 -4.10 19.21 -4.38
N ALA A 147 -4.50 20.39 -3.92
CA ALA A 147 -5.91 20.74 -3.77
C ALA A 147 -6.65 20.69 -5.11
N GLY A 148 -6.04 21.22 -6.18
CA GLY A 148 -6.58 21.12 -7.53
C GLY A 148 -6.69 19.68 -8.03
N CYS A 149 -5.67 18.85 -7.77
CA CYS A 149 -5.70 17.42 -8.12
C CYS A 149 -6.77 16.65 -7.34
N LEU A 150 -6.93 16.96 -6.05
CA LEU A 150 -7.94 16.35 -5.18
C LEU A 150 -9.34 16.68 -5.68
N ASN A 151 -9.61 17.94 -6.02
CA ASN A 151 -10.90 18.33 -6.58
C ASN A 151 -11.23 17.54 -7.86
N ASN A 152 -10.24 17.38 -8.74
CA ASN A 152 -10.40 16.58 -9.96
C ASN A 152 -10.69 15.10 -9.66
N PHE A 153 -10.02 14.49 -8.67
CA PHE A 153 -10.30 13.12 -8.27
C PHE A 153 -11.68 12.96 -7.65
N VAL A 154 -12.11 13.92 -6.82
CA VAL A 154 -13.45 13.93 -6.21
C VAL A 154 -14.53 14.01 -7.29
N ILE A 155 -14.40 14.96 -8.24
CA ILE A 155 -15.34 15.13 -9.34
C ILE A 155 -15.38 13.88 -10.21
N SER A 156 -14.22 13.37 -10.63
CA SER A 156 -14.16 12.16 -11.45
C SER A 156 -14.75 10.95 -10.73
N LYS A 157 -14.44 10.75 -9.44
CA LYS A 157 -14.98 9.62 -8.66
C LYS A 157 -16.50 9.72 -8.52
N ALA A 158 -17.02 10.88 -8.13
CA ALA A 158 -18.46 11.10 -7.99
C ALA A 158 -19.21 10.84 -9.30
N TYR A 159 -18.64 11.27 -10.43
CA TYR A 159 -19.19 11.02 -11.75
C TYR A 159 -19.25 9.53 -12.08
N VAL A 160 -18.14 8.79 -11.92
CA VAL A 160 -18.10 7.33 -12.17
C VAL A 160 -19.04 6.57 -11.23
N ASP A 161 -19.14 6.99 -9.98
CA ASP A 161 -20.04 6.38 -8.98
C ASP A 161 -21.50 6.51 -9.37
N SER A 162 -21.91 7.68 -9.84
CA SER A 162 -23.28 7.91 -10.33
C SER A 162 -23.65 6.94 -11.45
N LEU A 163 -22.71 6.70 -12.37
CA LEU A 163 -22.91 5.82 -13.52
C LEU A 163 -22.91 4.33 -13.13
N SER A 164 -22.18 3.97 -12.08
CA SER A 164 -22.04 2.60 -11.58
C SER A 164 -23.31 2.03 -10.95
N LYS A 165 -24.24 2.88 -10.51
CA LYS A 165 -25.52 2.45 -9.90
C LYS A 165 -26.42 1.67 -10.85
N SER A 166 -26.29 1.93 -12.16
CA SER A 166 -27.08 1.25 -13.19
C SER A 166 -26.80 -0.26 -13.33
N GLY A 167 -25.70 -0.77 -12.75
CA GLY A 167 -25.34 -2.19 -12.79
C GLY A 167 -25.08 -2.74 -14.20
N GLY A 168 -24.97 -1.87 -15.21
CA GLY A 168 -24.83 -2.19 -16.62
C GLY A 168 -23.67 -1.46 -17.29
N LYS A 169 -23.43 -1.79 -18.55
CA LYS A 169 -22.52 -1.02 -19.41
C LYS A 169 -23.19 0.30 -19.79
N LEU A 170 -22.37 1.33 -20.03
CA LEU A 170 -22.87 2.63 -20.47
C LEU A 170 -23.40 2.58 -21.90
N THR A 171 -24.36 3.45 -22.20
CA THR A 171 -24.68 3.81 -23.59
C THR A 171 -23.50 4.52 -24.24
N GLU A 172 -23.46 4.60 -25.57
CA GLU A 172 -22.38 5.32 -26.28
C GLU A 172 -22.29 6.79 -25.86
N HIS A 173 -23.44 7.46 -25.69
CA HIS A 173 -23.50 8.84 -25.21
C HIS A 173 -22.91 9.00 -23.80
N GLN A 174 -23.26 8.08 -22.88
CA GLN A 174 -22.70 8.07 -21.53
C GLN A 174 -21.20 7.76 -21.55
N ALA A 175 -20.74 6.86 -22.44
CA ALA A 175 -19.32 6.54 -22.59
C ALA A 175 -18.50 7.72 -23.14
N LEU A 176 -19.07 8.51 -24.06
CA LEU A 176 -18.46 9.76 -24.53
C LEU A 176 -18.38 10.79 -23.39
N SER A 177 -19.47 10.96 -22.64
CA SER A 177 -19.51 11.88 -21.50
C SER A 177 -18.52 11.48 -20.39
N LEU A 178 -18.36 10.17 -20.14
CA LEU A 178 -17.35 9.64 -19.21
C LEU A 178 -15.92 10.05 -19.59
N LYS A 179 -15.56 10.00 -20.88
CA LYS A 179 -14.21 10.39 -21.35
C LYS A 179 -13.92 11.88 -21.08
N VAL A 180 -14.94 12.72 -21.13
CA VAL A 180 -14.83 14.16 -20.89
C VAL A 180 -14.68 14.47 -19.39
N HIS A 181 -15.47 13.81 -18.53
CA HIS A 181 -15.51 14.08 -17.09
C HIS A 181 -14.47 13.28 -16.28
N VAL A 182 -13.91 12.23 -16.88
CA VAL A 182 -12.84 11.42 -16.30
C VAL A 182 -11.65 11.32 -17.26
N PRO A 183 -10.98 12.44 -17.58
CA PRO A 183 -9.79 12.43 -18.43
C PRO A 183 -8.70 11.50 -17.88
N LEU A 184 -8.13 10.68 -18.76
CA LEU A 184 -6.95 9.87 -18.45
C LEU A 184 -5.79 10.73 -17.91
N TRP A 185 -5.71 11.99 -18.32
CA TRP A 185 -4.65 12.91 -17.94
C TRP A 185 -4.82 13.55 -16.56
N ASN A 186 -6.00 13.41 -15.93
CA ASN A 186 -6.23 13.95 -14.59
C ASN A 186 -5.24 13.38 -13.58
N GLY A 187 -4.63 14.27 -12.79
CA GLY A 187 -3.61 13.95 -11.79
C GLY A 187 -2.22 13.61 -12.35
N LEU A 188 -2.03 13.41 -13.66
CA LEU A 188 -0.71 13.09 -14.23
C LEU A 188 0.28 14.25 -14.13
N LYS A 189 -0.18 15.51 -14.19
CA LYS A 189 0.67 16.68 -14.01
C LYS A 189 1.30 16.71 -12.61
N LEU A 190 0.50 16.46 -11.57
CA LEU A 190 0.98 16.40 -10.18
C LEU A 190 1.92 15.20 -9.98
N LEU A 191 1.53 14.02 -10.46
CA LEU A 191 2.39 12.82 -10.40
C LEU A 191 3.74 13.06 -11.11
N GLY A 192 3.75 13.74 -12.26
CA GLY A 192 4.98 14.11 -12.96
C GLY A 192 5.88 15.06 -12.17
N LYS A 193 5.29 16.03 -11.45
CA LYS A 193 6.03 16.94 -10.57
C LYS A 193 6.59 16.23 -9.33
N LEU A 194 5.79 15.37 -8.71
CA LEU A 194 6.26 14.51 -7.61
C LEU A 194 7.38 13.59 -8.07
N GLU A 195 7.25 12.97 -9.24
CA GLU A 195 8.31 12.16 -9.86
C GLU A 195 9.61 12.97 -10.04
N HIS A 196 9.52 14.20 -10.54
CA HIS A 196 10.68 15.08 -10.69
C HIS A 196 11.34 15.39 -9.33
N ARG A 197 10.54 15.73 -8.32
CA ARG A 197 11.04 15.99 -6.95
C ARG A 197 11.69 14.75 -6.32
N ILE A 198 11.06 13.59 -6.47
CA ILE A 198 11.61 12.29 -6.03
C ILE A 198 12.98 12.05 -6.68
N LYS A 199 13.08 12.24 -8.00
CA LYS A 199 14.36 12.07 -8.72
C LYS A 199 15.42 13.07 -8.28
N ALA A 200 15.06 14.32 -8.01
CA ALA A 200 15.98 15.33 -7.51
C ALA A 200 16.55 14.95 -6.14
N LEU A 201 15.67 14.61 -5.18
CA LEU A 201 16.09 14.18 -3.84
C LEU A 201 16.90 12.88 -3.86
N LEU A 202 16.55 11.94 -4.75
CA LEU A 202 17.34 10.73 -4.97
C LEU A 202 18.75 11.02 -5.51
N LYS A 203 18.90 12.07 -6.32
CA LYS A 203 20.20 12.50 -6.85
C LYS A 203 21.03 13.20 -5.78
N GLU A 204 20.39 13.97 -4.90
CA GLU A 204 21.07 14.59 -3.76
C GLU A 204 21.63 13.53 -2.80
N ASN A 205 20.87 12.47 -2.55
CA ASN A 205 21.26 11.33 -1.71
C ASN A 205 21.77 11.74 -0.31
N LYS A 206 21.11 12.75 0.29
CA LYS A 206 21.46 13.31 1.59
C LYS A 206 20.56 12.80 2.69
N ARG A 207 21.12 12.57 3.88
CA ARG A 207 20.41 12.05 5.05
C ARG A 207 19.26 12.93 5.49
N GLU A 208 19.49 14.23 5.51
CA GLU A 208 18.53 15.23 5.97
C GLU A 208 17.26 15.28 5.09
N THR A 209 17.36 14.77 3.85
CA THR A 209 16.27 14.76 2.88
C THR A 209 15.63 13.39 2.67
N VAL A 210 16.14 12.32 3.29
CA VAL A 210 15.59 10.96 3.15
C VAL A 210 14.16 10.87 3.65
N GLU A 211 13.87 11.40 4.84
CA GLU A 211 12.51 11.37 5.40
C GLU A 211 11.53 12.09 4.46
N LYS A 212 11.92 13.27 3.93
CA LYS A 212 11.14 14.01 2.94
C LYS A 212 10.92 13.23 1.65
N LEU A 213 11.95 12.55 1.14
CA LEU A 213 11.88 11.71 -0.04
C LEU A 213 10.90 10.54 0.15
N LEU A 214 10.97 9.83 1.27
CA LEU A 214 10.06 8.72 1.58
C LEU A 214 8.61 9.21 1.71
N LYS A 215 8.39 10.38 2.31
CA LYS A 215 7.08 11.04 2.37
C LYS A 215 6.54 11.43 1.00
N TYR A 216 7.37 11.93 0.09
CA TYR A 216 6.97 12.20 -1.29
C TYR A 216 6.67 10.94 -2.08
N ILE A 217 7.42 9.85 -1.86
CA ILE A 217 7.12 8.54 -2.45
C ILE A 217 5.77 8.03 -1.94
N GLU A 218 5.50 8.13 -0.64
CA GLU A 218 4.23 7.72 -0.04
C GLU A 218 3.05 8.54 -0.58
N LEU A 219 3.21 9.85 -0.75
CA LEU A 219 2.19 10.67 -1.41
C LEU A 219 1.97 10.25 -2.86
N TYR A 220 3.05 10.02 -3.61
CA TYR A 220 3.00 9.58 -5.00
C TYR A 220 2.24 8.25 -5.13
N THR A 221 2.53 7.27 -4.27
CA THR A 221 1.90 5.95 -4.31
C THR A 221 0.42 6.03 -3.99
N ARG A 222 0.03 6.79 -2.94
CA ARG A 222 -1.38 7.04 -2.59
C ARG A 222 -2.16 7.66 -3.75
N LEU A 223 -1.64 8.71 -4.37
CA LEU A 223 -2.28 9.36 -5.52
C LEU A 223 -2.38 8.42 -6.74
N ALA A 224 -1.36 7.62 -6.99
CA ALA A 224 -1.35 6.63 -8.06
C ALA A 224 -2.42 5.55 -7.86
N ILE A 225 -2.63 5.07 -6.63
CA ILE A 225 -3.65 4.07 -6.29
C ILE A 225 -5.06 4.64 -6.51
N LEU A 226 -5.31 5.87 -6.04
CA LEU A 226 -6.60 6.53 -6.22
C LEU A 226 -6.94 6.71 -7.70
N LYS A 227 -5.95 7.12 -8.51
CA LYS A 227 -6.08 7.19 -9.96
C LYS A 227 -6.39 5.82 -10.57
N ASP A 228 -5.68 4.77 -10.15
CA ASP A 228 -5.89 3.41 -10.65
C ASP A 228 -7.29 2.87 -10.33
N MET A 229 -7.82 3.20 -9.16
CA MET A 229 -9.18 2.86 -8.77
C MET A 229 -10.21 3.52 -9.70
N ILE A 230 -10.11 4.85 -9.90
CA ILE A 230 -11.01 5.60 -10.79
C ILE A 230 -10.93 5.06 -12.21
N LEU A 231 -9.71 4.82 -12.73
CA LEU A 231 -9.52 4.30 -14.09
C LEU A 231 -10.09 2.89 -14.26
N LEU A 232 -9.87 2.00 -13.29
CA LEU A 232 -10.41 0.64 -13.34
C LEU A 232 -11.94 0.65 -13.33
N GLN A 233 -12.55 1.51 -12.50
CA GLN A 233 -13.99 1.69 -12.46
C GLN A 233 -14.53 2.22 -13.80
N SER A 234 -13.87 3.22 -14.39
CA SER A 234 -14.20 3.72 -15.74
C SER A 234 -14.08 2.65 -16.82
N ILE A 235 -13.00 1.84 -16.80
CA ILE A 235 -12.79 0.72 -17.73
C ILE A 235 -13.93 -0.29 -17.61
N ALA A 236 -14.41 -0.55 -16.39
CA ALA A 236 -15.48 -1.50 -16.14
C ALA A 236 -16.83 -1.05 -16.72
N LEU A 237 -17.08 0.26 -16.82
CA LEU A 237 -18.32 0.83 -17.34
C LEU A 237 -18.37 0.90 -18.87
N LEU A 238 -17.22 0.92 -19.54
CA LEU A 238 -17.18 1.11 -20.98
C LEU A 238 -17.82 -0.07 -21.75
N PRO A 239 -18.72 0.21 -22.71
CA PRO A 239 -19.41 -0.84 -23.46
C PRO A 239 -18.48 -1.57 -24.42
N ASP A 240 -17.63 -0.80 -25.10
CA ASP A 240 -16.75 -1.23 -26.18
C ASP A 240 -15.44 -1.86 -25.67
N GLN A 241 -15.00 -2.93 -26.33
CA GLN A 241 -13.78 -3.64 -25.97
C GLN A 241 -12.52 -2.89 -26.39
N ARG A 242 -12.53 -2.18 -27.53
CA ARG A 242 -11.35 -1.48 -28.04
C ARG A 242 -10.94 -0.32 -27.12
N ASN A 243 -11.90 0.48 -26.69
CA ASN A 243 -11.71 1.57 -25.73
C ASN A 243 -11.21 1.04 -24.37
N ARG A 244 -11.77 -0.09 -23.90
CA ARG A 244 -11.31 -0.74 -22.67
C ARG A 244 -9.85 -1.19 -22.76
N ALA A 245 -9.48 -1.87 -23.85
CA ALA A 245 -8.12 -2.34 -24.07
C ALA A 245 -7.12 -1.17 -24.18
N ALA A 246 -7.50 -0.07 -24.82
CA ALA A 246 -6.66 1.13 -24.92
C ALA A 246 -6.38 1.77 -23.55
N LEU A 247 -7.42 1.97 -22.73
CA LEU A 247 -7.25 2.52 -21.39
C LEU A 247 -6.46 1.59 -20.46
N LEU A 248 -6.71 0.29 -20.53
CA LEU A 248 -5.93 -0.68 -19.78
C LEU A 248 -4.45 -0.66 -20.20
N SER A 249 -4.16 -0.56 -21.50
CA SER A 249 -2.79 -0.46 -22.01
C SER A 249 -2.09 0.79 -21.51
N ALA A 250 -2.80 1.93 -21.48
CA ALA A 250 -2.29 3.16 -20.90
C ALA A 250 -2.03 3.04 -19.39
N GLN A 251 -2.95 2.41 -18.65
CA GLN A 251 -2.77 2.12 -17.22
C GLN A 251 -1.53 1.23 -16.97
N LEU A 252 -1.34 0.17 -17.76
CA LEU A 252 -0.16 -0.69 -17.68
C LEU A 252 1.14 0.04 -18.05
N ALA A 253 1.10 0.98 -18.99
CA ALA A 253 2.25 1.83 -19.30
C ALA A 253 2.61 2.76 -18.13
N LEU A 254 1.61 3.37 -17.48
CA LEU A 254 1.81 4.17 -16.27
C LEU A 254 2.43 3.33 -15.14
N ARG A 255 1.90 2.11 -14.91
CA ARG A 255 2.45 1.19 -13.91
C ARG A 255 3.89 0.80 -14.18
N ARG A 256 4.27 0.55 -15.44
CA ARG A 256 5.67 0.29 -15.81
C ARG A 256 6.57 1.48 -15.46
N LYS A 257 6.12 2.71 -15.72
CA LYS A 257 6.86 3.92 -15.35
C LYS A 257 6.98 4.07 -13.83
N GLN A 258 5.89 3.84 -13.09
CA GLN A 258 5.85 3.88 -11.63
C GLN A 258 6.78 2.83 -11.01
N LYS A 259 6.79 1.62 -11.56
CA LYS A 259 7.73 0.56 -11.19
C LYS A 259 9.17 1.02 -11.39
N SER A 260 9.51 1.57 -12.55
CA SER A 260 10.86 2.06 -12.82
C SER A 260 11.30 3.16 -11.84
N LEU A 261 10.37 4.01 -11.38
CA LEU A 261 10.67 5.08 -10.43
C LEU A 261 10.94 4.53 -9.01
N LEU A 262 10.18 3.53 -8.58
CA LEU A 262 10.08 3.14 -7.17
C LEU A 262 10.74 1.80 -6.82
N GLN A 263 11.02 0.94 -7.81
CA GLN A 263 11.59 -0.40 -7.57
C GLN A 263 12.94 -0.39 -6.86
N PHE A 264 13.64 0.75 -6.84
CA PHE A 264 14.91 0.88 -6.12
C PHE A 264 14.76 0.62 -4.60
N LEU A 265 13.57 0.86 -4.02
CA LEU A 265 13.30 0.59 -2.60
C LEU A 265 13.43 -0.90 -2.23
N PHE A 266 13.27 -1.80 -3.21
CA PHE A 266 13.36 -3.25 -3.01
C PHE A 266 14.66 -3.84 -3.58
N ASN A 267 15.56 -2.99 -4.08
CA ASN A 267 16.83 -3.43 -4.64
C ASN A 267 17.99 -2.78 -3.91
N ALA A 268 18.50 -3.48 -2.90
CA ALA A 268 19.63 -3.03 -2.10
C ALA A 268 20.98 -3.11 -2.84
N LYS A 269 21.05 -3.60 -4.10
CA LYS A 269 22.28 -3.48 -4.91
C LYS A 269 22.64 -2.02 -5.24
N LEU A 270 21.75 -1.09 -4.87
CA LEU A 270 21.96 0.34 -4.91
C LEU A 270 22.38 0.85 -3.52
N ASP A 271 23.50 0.36 -2.98
CA ASP A 271 24.15 0.94 -1.79
C ASP A 271 24.37 2.46 -1.93
N SER A 272 24.29 2.98 -3.15
CA SER A 272 24.31 4.40 -3.49
C SER A 272 23.04 5.18 -3.14
N LYS A 273 21.94 4.54 -2.69
CA LYS A 273 20.68 5.23 -2.37
C LYS A 273 20.32 5.07 -0.90
N LEU A 274 20.68 6.08 -0.12
CA LEU A 274 20.49 6.15 1.32
C LEU A 274 19.05 5.84 1.75
N ALA A 275 18.06 6.28 0.96
CA ALA A 275 16.64 6.05 1.24
C ALA A 275 16.22 4.58 1.38
N VAL A 276 16.94 3.63 0.76
CA VAL A 276 16.64 2.19 0.93
C VAL A 276 16.79 1.79 2.40
N ARG A 277 17.83 2.28 3.09
CA ARG A 277 18.13 1.93 4.48
C ARG A 277 17.06 2.37 5.48
N TYR A 278 16.34 3.45 5.15
CA TYR A 278 15.32 4.06 6.00
C TYR A 278 13.89 3.68 5.60
N PHE A 279 13.72 2.95 4.49
CA PHE A 279 12.41 2.47 4.08
C PHE A 279 12.01 1.28 4.97
N ASP A 280 11.04 1.51 5.84
CA ASP A 280 10.46 0.49 6.70
C ASP A 280 9.05 0.12 6.21
N PRO A 281 8.83 -1.12 5.73
CA PRO A 281 7.54 -1.59 5.23
C PRO A 281 6.38 -1.45 6.21
N ASP A 282 6.64 -1.51 7.53
CA ASP A 282 5.58 -1.32 8.53
C ASP A 282 5.24 0.16 8.72
N THR A 283 6.21 1.04 8.48
CA THR A 283 6.01 2.51 8.53
C THR A 283 5.36 3.03 7.26
N TYR A 284 5.66 2.42 6.10
CA TYR A 284 5.11 2.77 4.78
C TYR A 284 4.30 1.63 4.15
N PRO A 285 3.24 1.13 4.82
CA PRO A 285 2.55 -0.10 4.43
C PRO A 285 1.73 0.03 3.14
N VAL A 286 1.39 1.26 2.72
CA VAL A 286 0.72 1.52 1.43
C VAL A 286 1.72 1.39 0.30
N THR A 287 2.87 2.07 0.40
CA THR A 287 3.96 1.98 -0.60
C THR A 287 4.48 0.55 -0.76
N ASP A 288 4.74 -0.14 0.35
CA ASP A 288 5.16 -1.54 0.37
C ASP A 288 4.19 -2.45 -0.41
N LYS A 289 2.90 -2.33 -0.08
CA LYS A 289 1.84 -3.12 -0.71
C LYS A 289 1.65 -2.74 -2.18
N TYR A 290 1.79 -1.47 -2.53
CA TYR A 290 1.66 -1.01 -3.90
C TYR A 290 2.75 -1.62 -4.80
N LEU A 291 3.99 -1.62 -4.31
CA LEU A 291 5.14 -2.17 -5.03
C LEU A 291 5.02 -3.69 -5.22
N SER A 292 4.73 -4.42 -4.15
CA SER A 292 4.62 -5.88 -4.19
C SER A 292 3.36 -6.36 -4.91
N ALA A 293 2.18 -5.87 -4.53
CA ALA A 293 0.91 -6.41 -5.00
C ALA A 293 0.49 -5.86 -6.37
N LEU A 294 0.76 -4.59 -6.67
CA LEU A 294 0.28 -3.96 -7.91
C LEU A 294 1.37 -3.82 -8.97
N LEU A 295 2.55 -3.36 -8.59
CA LEU A 295 3.68 -3.19 -9.51
C LEU A 295 4.50 -4.49 -9.71
N LYS A 296 4.21 -5.53 -8.93
CA LYS A 296 4.88 -6.84 -8.98
C LYS A 296 6.40 -6.69 -8.91
N VAL A 297 6.86 -5.81 -8.02
CA VAL A 297 8.28 -5.75 -7.63
C VAL A 297 8.54 -6.99 -6.75
N PRO A 298 9.60 -7.77 -7.01
CA PRO A 298 9.93 -8.92 -6.18
C PRO A 298 10.04 -8.51 -4.71
N ASP A 299 9.38 -9.27 -3.84
CA ASP A 299 9.42 -9.03 -2.40
C ASP A 299 10.79 -9.43 -1.82
N PHE A 300 11.12 -8.93 -0.63
CA PHE A 300 12.29 -9.34 0.13
C PHE A 300 11.95 -10.43 1.15
N ASP A 301 12.97 -11.13 1.67
CA ASP A 301 12.77 -12.08 2.75
C ASP A 301 12.35 -11.36 4.04
N ARG A 302 11.10 -11.59 4.45
CA ARG A 302 10.50 -11.03 5.67
C ARG A 302 10.56 -12.00 6.86
N SER A 303 11.23 -13.14 6.74
CA SER A 303 11.30 -14.17 7.80
C SER A 303 11.79 -13.60 9.14
N LEU A 304 12.67 -12.60 9.08
CA LEU A 304 13.23 -11.93 10.25
C LEU A 304 12.57 -10.59 10.58
N ALA A 305 11.54 -10.17 9.86
CA ALA A 305 10.92 -8.86 10.10
C ALA A 305 10.23 -8.80 11.47
N GLY A 306 10.28 -7.64 12.13
CA GLY A 306 9.52 -7.37 13.34
C GLY A 306 10.39 -7.17 14.58
N LYS A 307 9.79 -7.35 15.77
CA LYS A 307 10.46 -7.07 17.05
C LYS A 307 11.28 -8.26 17.53
N TRP A 308 12.50 -7.98 17.96
CA TRP A 308 13.47 -8.96 18.45
C TRP A 308 13.99 -8.61 19.83
N CYS A 309 14.30 -9.65 20.59
CA CYS A 309 14.92 -9.56 21.90
C CYS A 309 16.33 -10.13 21.79
N ILE A 310 17.33 -9.24 21.90
CA ILE A 310 18.73 -9.67 21.86
C ILE A 310 19.11 -10.09 23.27
N THR A 311 19.32 -11.40 23.46
CA THR A 311 19.69 -11.99 24.75
C THR A 311 21.01 -12.73 24.65
N LYS A 312 21.81 -12.66 25.71
CA LYS A 312 22.99 -13.52 25.90
C LYS A 312 22.65 -14.53 26.97
N LYS A 313 22.76 -15.83 26.64
CA LYS A 313 22.66 -16.90 27.65
C LYS A 313 23.88 -16.80 28.58
N GLY A 314 23.64 -16.75 29.88
CA GLY A 314 24.70 -16.85 30.88
C GLY A 314 25.47 -18.17 30.78
N ARG A 315 26.75 -18.14 31.15
CA ARG A 315 27.56 -19.35 31.36
C ARG A 315 27.45 -19.73 32.85
N GLY A 316 26.40 -20.44 33.25
CA GLY A 316 26.21 -20.83 34.66
C GLY A 316 25.06 -21.81 34.89
N TRP A 317 25.07 -22.46 36.06
CA TRP A 317 24.06 -23.44 36.51
C TRP A 317 22.65 -22.84 36.69
N TYR A 318 22.56 -21.51 36.86
CA TYR A 318 21.31 -20.77 36.81
C TYR A 318 21.28 -19.94 35.51
N PRO A 319 20.27 -20.12 34.64
CA PRO A 319 20.19 -19.37 33.39
C PRO A 319 19.81 -17.90 33.69
N THR A 320 20.80 -17.08 33.99
CA THR A 320 20.61 -15.62 34.04
C THR A 320 20.55 -15.12 32.61
N ASN A 321 19.38 -14.61 32.21
CA ASN A 321 19.24 -13.92 30.94
C ASN A 321 19.90 -12.54 31.05
N TYR A 322 20.77 -12.25 30.10
CA TYR A 322 21.31 -10.92 29.92
C TYR A 322 20.65 -10.28 28.70
N ALA A 323 20.24 -9.03 28.82
CA ALA A 323 19.67 -8.26 27.73
C ALA A 323 20.57 -7.04 27.43
N LEU A 324 20.53 -6.56 26.18
CA LEU A 324 21.11 -5.28 25.83
C LEU A 324 20.22 -4.15 26.37
N GLY A 325 20.82 -3.22 27.12
CA GLY A 325 20.16 -2.08 27.74
C GLY A 325 20.92 -0.76 27.51
N PHE A 326 20.26 0.36 27.86
CA PHE A 326 20.79 1.73 27.74
C PHE A 326 20.72 2.45 29.08
N PHE A 327 21.73 3.27 29.38
CA PHE A 327 21.81 4.06 30.61
C PHE A 327 21.61 5.52 30.20
N MET A 328 20.59 6.17 30.75
CA MET A 328 20.48 7.62 30.67
C MET A 328 21.13 8.22 31.92
N ARG A 329 22.26 8.91 31.77
CA ARG A 329 22.76 9.81 32.83
C ARG A 329 22.05 11.15 32.67
N TYR A 330 21.31 11.57 33.70
CA TYR A 330 20.60 12.85 33.71
C TYR A 330 21.57 14.02 33.49
N ARG A 331 21.14 14.99 32.65
CA ARG A 331 21.70 16.32 32.36
C ARG A 331 22.80 16.49 31.30
N GLN A 332 23.38 15.43 30.72
CA GLN A 332 24.25 15.57 29.54
C GLN A 332 23.92 14.49 28.52
N LEU A 333 23.32 14.88 27.39
CA LEU A 333 23.11 14.05 26.21
C LEU A 333 24.46 13.74 25.56
N MET A 334 25.20 12.76 26.09
CA MET A 334 26.30 12.17 25.31
C MET A 334 25.70 11.19 24.30
N LEU A 335 25.87 11.53 23.02
CA LEU A 335 25.34 10.81 21.85
C LEU A 335 26.02 9.45 21.58
N ASN A 336 27.01 9.05 22.35
CA ASN A 336 27.76 7.79 22.14
C ASN A 336 27.37 6.76 23.21
N GLY A 337 26.16 6.23 23.11
CA GLY A 337 25.65 5.22 24.02
C GLY A 337 25.75 3.82 23.42
N HIS A 338 26.91 3.17 23.53
CA HIS A 338 26.99 1.74 23.22
C HIS A 338 25.98 0.98 24.10
N PRO A 339 25.16 0.08 23.54
CA PRO A 339 24.31 -0.78 24.36
C PRO A 339 25.20 -1.59 25.29
N TYR A 340 24.90 -1.60 26.59
CA TYR A 340 25.62 -2.44 27.55
C TYR A 340 24.80 -3.67 27.91
N VAL A 341 25.48 -4.70 28.38
CA VAL A 341 24.86 -5.94 28.83
C VAL A 341 24.36 -5.74 30.26
N LYS A 342 23.05 -5.85 30.48
CA LYS A 342 22.43 -5.79 31.82
C LYS A 342 21.86 -7.15 32.19
N SER A 343 22.05 -7.59 33.44
CA SER A 343 21.29 -8.72 33.99
C SER A 343 19.83 -8.32 34.21
N GLY A 344 18.89 -9.06 33.64
CA GLY A 344 17.47 -8.73 33.78
C GLY A 344 16.53 -9.52 32.87
N GLY A 345 15.26 -9.13 32.87
CA GLY A 345 14.23 -9.71 32.01
C GLY A 345 14.50 -9.48 30.52
N ILE A 346 13.89 -10.31 29.68
CA ILE A 346 13.98 -10.22 28.21
C ILE A 346 13.34 -8.91 27.75
N THR A 347 14.10 -8.03 27.12
CA THR A 347 13.59 -6.78 26.53
C THR A 347 13.67 -6.83 25.01
N CYS A 348 12.51 -6.70 24.35
CA CYS A 348 12.39 -6.77 22.89
C CYS A 348 12.40 -5.37 22.30
N ASN A 349 13.53 -4.69 22.48
CA ASN A 349 13.72 -3.30 22.11
C ASN A 349 14.20 -3.12 20.67
N TRP A 350 14.45 -4.19 19.93
CA TRP A 350 15.03 -4.10 18.59
C TRP A 350 13.97 -4.42 17.55
N LYS A 351 14.00 -3.73 16.42
CA LYS A 351 13.19 -4.04 15.26
C LYS A 351 14.10 -4.34 14.09
N VAL A 352 13.91 -5.49 13.48
CA VAL A 352 14.59 -5.88 12.26
C VAL A 352 13.70 -5.49 11.08
N VAL A 353 14.25 -4.70 10.18
CA VAL A 353 13.59 -4.16 8.99
C VAL A 353 14.21 -4.84 7.77
N PRO A 354 13.45 -5.61 6.98
CA PRO A 354 13.96 -6.32 5.83
C PRO A 354 14.13 -5.43 4.59
N HIS A 355 15.14 -5.74 3.79
CA HIS A 355 15.47 -5.09 2.51
C HIS A 355 15.79 -6.14 1.44
N GLY A 356 15.94 -5.70 0.19
CA GLY A 356 16.34 -6.58 -0.91
C GLY A 356 17.68 -7.26 -0.69
N ASN A 357 17.89 -8.41 -1.34
CA ASN A 357 19.12 -9.22 -1.26
C ASN A 357 19.46 -9.78 0.14
N ASN A 358 18.44 -10.12 0.95
CA ASN A 358 18.61 -10.66 2.31
C ASN A 358 19.40 -9.73 3.25
N LEU A 359 19.26 -8.42 3.04
CA LEU A 359 19.83 -7.40 3.90
C LEU A 359 18.77 -6.87 4.86
N TYR A 360 19.23 -6.41 6.02
CA TYR A 360 18.38 -5.92 7.09
C TYR A 360 18.94 -4.63 7.66
N THR A 361 18.09 -3.71 8.10
CA THR A 361 18.50 -2.66 9.05
C THR A 361 17.89 -3.00 10.41
N ILE A 362 18.59 -2.66 11.49
CA ILE A 362 18.14 -2.98 12.84
C ILE A 362 17.91 -1.66 13.56
N SER A 363 16.68 -1.34 13.91
CA SER A 363 16.34 -0.10 14.62
C SER A 363 15.99 -0.35 16.08
N LEU A 364 16.25 0.65 16.91
CA LEU A 364 15.93 0.63 18.33
C LEU A 364 14.53 1.21 18.56
N THR A 365 13.71 0.46 19.27
CA THR A 365 12.32 0.81 19.64
C THR A 365 12.18 1.17 21.12
N TRP A 366 13.28 1.22 21.85
CA TRP A 366 13.29 1.54 23.28
C TRP A 366 12.77 2.96 23.54
N GLY A 367 11.75 3.08 24.39
CA GLY A 367 11.14 4.36 24.75
C GLY A 367 10.34 5.04 23.63
N CYS A 368 10.12 4.39 22.49
CA CYS A 368 9.35 4.98 21.39
C CYS A 368 7.89 5.31 21.78
N PRO A 369 7.31 6.43 21.28
CA PRO A 369 7.88 7.37 20.31
C PRO A 369 8.68 8.53 20.94
N ARG A 370 8.85 8.57 22.27
CA ARG A 370 9.37 9.76 22.98
C ARG A 370 10.80 9.61 23.50
N GLY A 371 11.38 8.43 23.39
CA GLY A 371 12.72 8.11 23.86
C GLY A 371 13.80 8.76 22.98
N PRO A 372 14.93 9.18 23.56
CA PRO A 372 15.99 9.88 22.82
C PRO A 372 16.67 8.99 21.77
N PHE A 373 16.60 7.67 21.93
CA PHE A 373 17.15 6.68 21.01
C PHE A 373 16.06 6.01 20.14
N CYS A 374 14.82 6.50 20.21
CA CYS A 374 13.74 5.94 19.42
C CYS A 374 14.01 6.10 17.91
N GLY A 375 13.97 4.99 17.17
CA GLY A 375 14.16 5.00 15.72
C GLY A 375 15.61 5.15 15.27
N GLN A 376 16.58 5.16 16.19
CA GLN A 376 18.00 5.05 15.84
C GLN A 376 18.33 3.63 15.37
N TYR A 377 19.41 3.47 14.62
CA TYR A 377 19.80 2.22 13.98
C TYR A 377 21.08 1.65 14.58
N MET A 378 21.19 0.34 14.52
CA MET A 378 22.44 -0.36 14.78
C MET A 378 23.40 -0.06 13.64
N SER A 379 24.55 0.50 14.01
CA SER A 379 25.65 0.89 13.14
C SER A 379 26.93 0.18 13.58
N HIS A 380 27.99 0.24 12.80
CA HIS A 380 29.30 -0.25 13.18
C HIS A 380 30.40 0.77 12.93
N ASP A 381 31.33 0.84 13.87
CA ASP A 381 32.53 1.66 13.78
C ASP A 381 33.78 0.83 13.99
N LEU A 382 34.89 1.27 13.39
CA LEU A 382 36.22 0.76 13.70
C LEU A 382 36.87 1.64 14.78
N VAL A 383 37.10 1.06 15.95
CA VAL A 383 37.86 1.71 17.03
C VAL A 383 39.21 1.01 17.14
N GLY A 384 40.22 1.58 16.48
CA GLY A 384 41.47 0.87 16.17
C GLY A 384 41.18 -0.29 15.22
N ASP A 385 41.73 -1.47 15.51
CA ASP A 385 41.51 -2.69 14.70
C ASP A 385 40.29 -3.51 15.14
N ARG A 386 39.40 -2.94 15.98
CA ARG A 386 38.24 -3.65 16.51
C ARG A 386 36.95 -3.03 16.01
N LEU A 387 36.13 -3.86 15.36
CA LEU A 387 34.75 -3.57 15.05
C LEU A 387 33.95 -3.40 16.35
N ARG A 388 33.26 -2.27 16.49
CA ARG A 388 32.31 -2.01 17.58
C ARG A 388 30.95 -1.72 17.00
N VAL A 389 29.93 -2.38 17.55
CA VAL A 389 28.54 -2.09 17.22
C VAL A 389 28.06 -0.92 18.06
N THR A 390 27.48 0.07 17.40
CA THR A 390 26.98 1.32 17.99
C THR A 390 25.50 1.49 17.67
N VAL A 391 24.85 2.47 18.30
CA VAL A 391 23.49 2.88 17.94
C VAL A 391 23.58 4.33 17.53
N GLU A 392 23.29 4.57 16.27
CA GLU A 392 23.46 5.86 15.63
C GLU A 392 22.22 6.23 14.84
N PRO A 393 22.05 7.52 14.54
CA PRO A 393 20.98 7.92 13.64
C PRO A 393 21.15 7.40 12.19
N ASP A 394 22.36 6.98 11.80
CA ASP A 394 22.62 6.35 10.49
C ASP A 394 22.38 4.85 10.49
N ALA A 395 21.70 4.38 9.45
CA ALA A 395 21.41 2.97 9.26
C ALA A 395 22.51 2.27 8.45
N ASP A 396 22.97 1.12 8.96
CA ASP A 396 23.77 0.16 8.22
C ASP A 396 22.96 -1.04 7.77
N PHE A 397 23.38 -1.63 6.65
CA PHE A 397 22.88 -2.93 6.22
C PHE A 397 23.60 -4.06 6.94
N TRP A 398 22.82 -5.03 7.37
CA TRP A 398 23.26 -6.23 8.07
C TRP A 398 22.82 -7.45 7.27
N GLU A 399 23.73 -8.39 7.07
CA GLU A 399 23.39 -9.75 6.68
C GLU A 399 23.28 -10.60 7.95
N ILE A 400 22.10 -11.17 8.21
CA ILE A 400 21.86 -11.98 9.41
C ILE A 400 21.85 -13.45 9.01
N THR A 401 22.87 -14.20 9.44
CA THR A 401 23.00 -15.64 9.16
C THR A 401 22.87 -16.45 10.45
N GLY A 402 22.23 -17.63 10.39
CA GLY A 402 22.13 -18.52 11.56
C GLY A 402 21.30 -19.79 11.34
N LYS A 403 21.75 -20.92 11.93
CA LYS A 403 20.92 -22.14 12.09
C LYS A 403 20.01 -21.94 13.31
N GLY A 404 18.69 -21.97 13.10
CA GLY A 404 17.69 -21.85 14.19
C GLY A 404 16.75 -20.64 14.10
N LEU A 405 16.78 -19.89 13.00
CA LEU A 405 15.91 -18.72 12.77
C LEU A 405 14.47 -19.06 12.35
N LYS A 406 14.06 -20.34 12.39
CA LYS A 406 12.68 -20.73 12.12
C LYS A 406 11.85 -20.55 13.40
N GLN A 407 10.89 -19.64 13.36
CA GLN A 407 9.68 -19.75 14.18
C GLN A 407 8.70 -20.72 13.51
#